data_AF-A0A0G0IKI2-F1
#
_entry.id   AF-A0A0G0IKI2-F1
#
_cell.length_a   1.000
_cell.length_b   1.000
_cell.length_c   1.000
_cell.angle_alpha   90.00
_cell.angle_beta   90.00
_cell.angle_gamma   90.00
#
_symmetry.space_group_name_H-M   'P 1'
#
loop_
_entity.id
_entity.type
_entity.pdbx_description
1 polymer ?
#
loop_
_entity_poly.entity_id
_entity_poly.type
_entity_poly.pdbx_seq_one_letter_code
_entity_poly.pdbx_strand_id
1 'polypeptide(L)'
;KGNRNFVNKIWNASRFILMNIEDEEIEKIQGKEITETNRVMATKEHIKKVSLNIDKYQLNLGAENIREFFWHELCDKWIEEIKGEIKDQPIDSDLRIEKLSELLWLLKENLKIMHPFVPFVTEAVWQELVKLGLAEGVLMVEQI
;
A
#
# COMPACT_ATOMS: atom_id res chain seq x y z
N LYS A 1 -15.80 17.26 -3.65
CA LYS A 1 -16.19 16.27 -2.61
C LYS A 1 -15.36 14.97 -2.70
N GLY A 2 -15.01 14.47 -3.90
CA GLY A 2 -14.21 13.24 -4.06
C GLY A 2 -12.81 13.23 -3.41
N ASN A 3 -12.06 14.34 -3.43
CA ASN A 3 -10.69 14.36 -2.89
C ASN A 3 -10.62 14.17 -1.37
N ARG A 4 -11.56 14.73 -0.59
CA ARG A 4 -11.62 14.50 0.87
C ARG A 4 -11.92 13.03 1.19
N ASN A 5 -12.85 12.43 0.44
CA ASN A 5 -13.20 11.03 0.64
C ASN A 5 -12.02 10.11 0.29
N PHE A 6 -11.24 10.45 -0.73
CA PHE A 6 -10.05 9.69 -1.10
C PHE A 6 -8.95 9.77 -0.05
N VAL A 7 -8.65 10.98 0.47
CA VAL A 7 -7.72 11.16 1.59
C VAL A 7 -8.14 10.34 2.81
N ASN A 8 -9.42 10.34 3.16
CA ASN A 8 -9.95 9.51 4.24
C ASN A 8 -9.81 8.01 3.96
N LYS A 9 -10.06 7.58 2.72
CA LYS A 9 -9.91 6.17 2.30
C LYS A 9 -8.47 5.71 2.42
N ILE A 10 -7.49 6.52 1.99
CA ILE A 10 -6.05 6.26 2.17
C ILE A 10 -5.75 6.05 3.66
N TRP A 11 -6.10 7.04 4.49
CA TRP A 11 -5.82 6.98 5.92
C TRP A 11 -6.44 5.75 6.60
N ASN A 12 -7.72 5.47 6.31
CA ASN A 12 -8.43 4.35 6.91
C ASN A 12 -7.88 3.00 6.45
N ALA A 13 -7.55 2.85 5.17
CA ALA A 13 -6.95 1.63 4.65
C ALA A 13 -5.57 1.38 5.26
N SER A 14 -4.72 2.41 5.34
CA SER A 14 -3.40 2.30 5.96
C SER A 14 -3.50 1.95 7.44
N ARG A 15 -4.34 2.65 8.21
CA ARG A 15 -4.61 2.33 9.61
C ARG A 15 -5.08 0.90 9.77
N PHE A 16 -5.98 0.44 8.90
CA PHE A 16 -6.48 -0.93 8.94
C PHE A 16 -5.36 -1.95 8.74
N ILE A 17 -4.51 -1.77 7.73
CA ILE A 17 -3.37 -2.66 7.48
C ILE A 17 -2.44 -2.71 8.70
N LEU A 18 -2.08 -1.55 9.26
CA LEU A 18 -1.16 -1.48 10.40
C LEU A 18 -1.74 -2.07 11.68
N MET A 19 -3.04 -1.93 11.92
CA MET A 19 -3.70 -2.54 13.08
C MET A 19 -3.79 -4.07 13.01
N ASN A 20 -3.50 -4.68 11.85
CA ASN A 20 -3.43 -6.14 11.72
C ASN A 20 -2.00 -6.68 11.86
N ILE A 21 -0.99 -5.83 12.05
CA ILE A 21 0.40 -6.25 12.26
C ILE A 21 0.67 -6.17 13.76
N GLU A 22 1.01 -7.30 14.38
CA GLU A 22 1.40 -7.34 15.79
C GLU A 22 2.89 -6.98 15.95
N ASP A 23 3.28 -6.49 17.12
CA ASP A 23 4.64 -6.01 17.39
C ASP A 23 5.70 -7.12 17.17
N GLU A 24 5.37 -8.37 17.49
CA GLU A 24 6.25 -9.54 17.30
C GLU A 24 6.47 -9.89 15.82
N GLU A 25 5.59 -9.41 14.93
CA GLU A 25 5.61 -9.73 13.50
C GLU A 25 6.43 -8.71 12.69
N ILE A 26 6.69 -7.52 13.24
CA ILE A 26 7.32 -6.38 12.55
C ILE A 26 8.66 -6.76 11.92
N GLU A 27 9.57 -7.35 12.70
CA GLU A 27 10.92 -7.69 12.23
C GLU A 27 10.86 -8.71 11.07
N LYS A 28 9.97 -9.71 11.18
CA LYS A 28 9.81 -10.73 10.14
C LYS A 28 9.17 -10.16 8.88
N ILE A 29 8.19 -9.28 9.02
CA ILE A 29 7.54 -8.61 7.89
C ILE A 29 8.53 -7.69 7.17
N GLN A 30 9.33 -6.92 7.91
CA GLN A 30 10.32 -6.02 7.33
C GLN A 30 11.42 -6.79 6.57
N GLY A 31 11.85 -7.94 7.10
CA GLY A 31 12.86 -8.80 6.47
C GLY A 31 12.34 -9.76 5.39
N LYS A 32 11.03 -9.79 5.12
CA LYS A 32 10.43 -10.75 4.19
C LYS A 32 10.65 -10.32 2.74
N GLU A 33 11.22 -11.21 1.94
CA GLU A 33 11.21 -11.06 0.48
C GLU A 33 9.79 -11.26 -0.07
N ILE A 34 9.37 -10.36 -0.96
CA ILE A 34 8.03 -10.37 -1.52
C ILE A 34 7.95 -11.34 -2.70
N THR A 35 7.10 -12.35 -2.55
CA THR A 35 6.79 -13.32 -3.61
C THR A 35 6.06 -12.65 -4.79
N GLU A 36 6.28 -13.15 -6.02
CA GLU A 36 5.53 -12.71 -7.20
C GLU A 36 4.11 -13.28 -7.26
N THR A 37 3.24 -12.79 -6.39
CA THR A 37 1.81 -13.10 -6.43
C THR A 37 1.11 -12.36 -7.57
N ASN A 38 -0.12 -12.77 -7.88
CA ASN A 38 -0.97 -12.06 -8.84
C ASN A 38 -1.21 -10.59 -8.46
N ARG A 39 -1.29 -10.26 -7.16
CA ARG A 39 -1.52 -8.89 -6.67
C ARG A 39 -0.28 -8.02 -6.85
N VAL A 40 0.89 -8.60 -6.56
CA VAL A 40 2.19 -7.96 -6.76
C VAL A 40 2.41 -7.68 -8.25
N MET A 41 2.18 -8.66 -9.12
CA MET A 41 2.30 -8.48 -10.58
C MET A 41 1.32 -7.42 -11.11
N ALA A 42 0.05 -7.46 -10.67
CA ALA A 42 -0.95 -6.47 -11.06
C ALA A 42 -0.58 -5.05 -10.62
N THR A 43 0.01 -4.91 -9.43
CA THR A 43 0.47 -3.62 -8.90
C THR A 43 1.68 -3.09 -9.69
N LYS A 44 2.67 -3.94 -9.98
CA LYS A 44 3.81 -3.57 -10.85
C LYS A 44 3.33 -3.09 -12.22
N GLU A 45 2.36 -3.77 -12.81
CA GLU A 45 1.78 -3.37 -14.10
C GLU A 45 0.97 -2.07 -14.01
N HIS A 46 0.24 -1.87 -12.92
CA HIS A 46 -0.48 -0.61 -12.67
C HIS A 46 0.49 0.58 -12.56
N ILE A 47 1.58 0.43 -11.80
CA ILE A 47 2.62 1.46 -11.66
C ILE A 47 3.19 1.84 -13.02
N LYS A 48 3.55 0.86 -13.87
CA LYS A 48 4.04 1.12 -15.23
C LYS A 48 3.04 1.95 -16.05
N LYS A 49 1.75 1.62 -15.99
CA LYS A 49 0.70 2.38 -16.71
C LYS A 49 0.58 3.81 -16.20
N VAL A 50 0.67 4.00 -14.88
CA VAL A 50 0.63 5.33 -14.25
C VAL A 50 1.86 6.15 -14.65
N SER A 51 3.06 5.59 -14.59
CA SER A 51 4.30 6.24 -15.03
C SER A 51 4.20 6.70 -16.49
N LEU A 52 3.71 5.84 -17.39
CA LEU A 52 3.51 6.21 -18.80
C LEU A 52 2.51 7.38 -18.99
N ASN A 53 1.48 7.47 -18.15
CA ASN A 53 0.55 8.60 -18.20
C ASN A 53 1.23 9.89 -17.70
N ILE A 54 2.04 9.80 -16.64
CA ILE A 54 2.81 10.93 -16.12
C ILE A 54 3.80 11.43 -17.17
N ASP A 55 4.55 10.53 -17.81
CA ASP A 55 5.53 10.84 -18.87
C ASP A 55 4.90 11.54 -20.07
N LYS A 56 3.64 11.20 -20.39
CA LYS A 56 2.85 11.81 -21.46
C LYS A 56 2.13 13.09 -21.04
N TYR A 57 2.42 13.61 -19.85
CA TYR A 57 1.74 14.78 -19.25
C TYR A 57 0.22 14.58 -19.06
N GLN A 58 -0.25 13.32 -19.02
CA GLN A 58 -1.64 12.94 -18.80
C GLN A 58 -1.93 12.77 -17.30
N LEU A 59 -1.58 13.78 -16.50
CA LEU A 59 -1.64 13.74 -15.04
C LEU A 59 -3.03 13.41 -14.50
N ASN A 60 -4.09 13.95 -15.11
CA ASN A 60 -5.47 13.67 -14.71
C ASN A 60 -5.83 12.19 -14.85
N LEU A 61 -5.42 11.57 -15.97
CA LEU A 61 -5.67 10.15 -16.23
C LEU A 61 -4.82 9.27 -15.29
N GLY A 62 -3.58 9.66 -15.03
CA GLY A 62 -2.74 9.01 -14.01
C GLY A 62 -3.41 9.02 -12.64
N ALA A 63 -3.86 10.20 -12.17
CA ALA A 63 -4.51 10.37 -10.88
C ALA A 63 -5.84 9.60 -10.76
N GLU A 64 -6.63 9.56 -11.84
CA GLU A 64 -7.88 8.79 -11.88
C GLU A 64 -7.60 7.28 -11.82
N ASN A 65 -6.66 6.79 -12.62
CA ASN A 65 -6.27 5.37 -12.60
C ASN A 65 -5.77 4.93 -11.22
N ILE A 66 -4.92 5.73 -10.57
CA ILE A 66 -4.44 5.44 -9.21
C ILE A 66 -5.62 5.33 -8.24
N ARG A 67 -6.55 6.30 -8.31
CA ARG A 67 -7.71 6.34 -7.42
C ARG A 67 -8.57 5.09 -7.55
N GLU A 68 -8.91 4.72 -8.79
CA GLU A 68 -9.74 3.55 -9.08
C GLU A 68 -9.06 2.26 -8.62
N PHE A 69 -7.77 2.08 -8.92
CA PHE A 69 -7.02 0.90 -8.52
C PHE A 69 -6.88 0.78 -7.00
N PHE A 70 -6.48 1.87 -6.33
CA PHE A 70 -6.36 1.88 -4.87
C PHE A 70 -7.70 1.59 -4.19
N TRP A 71 -8.79 2.15 -4.70
CA TRP A 71 -10.10 1.98 -4.09
C TRP A 71 -10.66 0.57 -4.32
N HIS A 72 -10.71 0.11 -5.56
CA HIS A 72 -11.46 -1.09 -5.92
C HIS A 72 -10.62 -2.37 -5.87
N GLU A 73 -9.36 -2.33 -6.30
CA GLU A 73 -8.49 -3.51 -6.27
C GLU A 73 -7.88 -3.68 -4.88
N LEU A 74 -7.21 -2.65 -4.35
CA LEU A 74 -6.55 -2.78 -3.06
C LEU A 74 -7.56 -2.79 -1.90
N CYS A 75 -8.35 -1.72 -1.75
CA CYS A 75 -9.15 -1.55 -0.54
C CYS A 75 -10.39 -2.45 -0.49
N ASP A 76 -11.19 -2.51 -1.56
CA ASP A 76 -12.46 -3.23 -1.52
C ASP A 76 -12.27 -4.75 -1.69
N LYS A 77 -11.19 -5.18 -2.36
CA LYS A 77 -10.95 -6.58 -2.71
C LYS A 77 -9.77 -7.19 -1.97
N TRP A 78 -8.54 -6.76 -2.23
CA TRP A 78 -7.35 -7.47 -1.73
C TRP A 78 -7.18 -7.39 -0.21
N ILE A 79 -7.55 -6.27 0.42
CA ILE A 79 -7.57 -6.16 1.89
C ILE A 79 -8.51 -7.23 2.49
N GLU A 80 -9.73 -7.34 1.98
CA GLU A 80 -10.72 -8.30 2.50
C GLU A 80 -10.34 -9.76 2.19
N GLU A 81 -9.73 -10.03 1.03
CA GLU A 81 -9.21 -11.35 0.69
C GLU A 81 -8.08 -11.77 1.65
N ILE A 82 -7.05 -10.92 1.85
CA ILE A 82 -5.94 -11.25 2.77
C ILE A 82 -6.44 -11.40 4.20
N LYS A 83 -7.38 -10.55 4.63
CA LYS A 83 -8.02 -10.68 5.94
C LYS A 83 -8.70 -12.03 6.11
N GLY A 84 -9.38 -12.52 5.08
CA GLY A 84 -9.96 -13.87 5.07
C GLY A 84 -8.91 -14.96 5.17
N GLU A 85 -7.77 -14.80 4.48
CA GLU A 85 -6.65 -15.76 4.47
C GLU A 85 -5.93 -15.84 5.84
N ILE A 86 -5.83 -14.72 6.57
CA ILE A 86 -5.11 -14.68 7.86
C ILE A 86 -6.00 -14.83 9.10
N LYS A 87 -7.33 -14.81 8.94
CA LYS A 87 -8.29 -14.73 10.07
C LYS A 87 -8.10 -15.82 11.13
N ASP A 88 -7.85 -17.05 10.68
CA ASP A 88 -7.70 -18.22 11.55
C ASP A 88 -6.23 -18.65 11.71
N GLN A 89 -5.29 -17.80 11.29
CA GLN A 89 -3.87 -18.06 11.41
C GLN A 89 -3.36 -17.59 12.78
N PRO A 90 -2.53 -18.38 13.47
CA PRO A 90 -1.82 -17.92 14.65
C PRO A 90 -1.00 -16.67 14.34
N ILE A 91 -0.88 -15.77 15.32
CA ILE A 91 0.12 -14.69 15.30
C ILE A 91 1.48 -15.34 15.04
N ASP A 92 2.29 -14.69 14.22
CA ASP A 92 3.65 -15.12 13.87
C ASP A 92 3.75 -16.36 12.96
N SER A 93 2.63 -16.84 12.39
CA SER A 93 2.66 -17.94 11.42
C SER A 93 3.26 -17.51 10.08
N ASP A 94 3.96 -18.42 9.40
CA ASP A 94 4.61 -18.12 8.11
C ASP A 94 3.65 -17.56 7.06
N LEU A 95 2.44 -18.14 6.98
CA LEU A 95 1.40 -17.67 6.05
C LEU A 95 0.93 -16.26 6.42
N ARG A 96 0.70 -15.98 7.70
CA ARG A 96 0.26 -14.67 8.17
C ARG A 96 1.31 -13.60 7.89
N ILE A 97 2.58 -13.87 8.20
CA ILE A 97 3.71 -12.99 7.89
C ILE A 97 3.79 -12.74 6.38
N GLU A 98 3.69 -13.79 5.55
CA GLU A 98 3.74 -13.64 4.09
C GLU A 98 2.63 -12.70 3.58
N LYS A 99 1.39 -12.88 4.03
CA LYS A 99 0.24 -12.10 3.59
C LYS A 99 0.25 -10.66 4.09
N LEU A 100 0.68 -10.42 5.33
CA LEU A 100 0.84 -9.07 5.86
C LEU A 100 2.01 -8.34 5.18
N SER A 101 3.10 -9.05 4.87
CA SER A 101 4.23 -8.50 4.10
C SER A 101 3.81 -8.10 2.68
N GLU A 102 3.05 -8.97 2.01
CA GLU A 102 2.46 -8.66 0.71
C GLU A 102 1.58 -7.42 0.79
N LEU A 103 0.67 -7.35 1.77
CA LEU A 103 -0.24 -6.22 1.92
C LEU A 103 0.48 -4.89 2.23
N LEU A 104 1.50 -4.95 3.07
CA LEU A 104 2.35 -3.80 3.38
C LEU A 104 3.11 -3.31 2.14
N TRP A 105 3.67 -4.23 1.35
CA TRP A 105 4.34 -3.89 0.10
C TRP A 105 3.39 -3.22 -0.88
N LEU A 106 2.19 -3.77 -1.08
CA LEU A 106 1.15 -3.19 -1.93
C LEU A 106 0.79 -1.76 -1.49
N LEU A 107 0.65 -1.54 -0.18
CA LEU A 107 0.39 -0.21 0.38
C LEU A 107 1.54 0.75 0.07
N LYS A 108 2.79 0.37 0.37
CA LYS A 108 3.98 1.24 0.18
C LYS A 108 4.12 1.68 -1.27
N GLU A 109 3.96 0.78 -2.23
CA GLU A 109 4.06 1.12 -3.65
C GLU A 109 2.92 2.04 -4.10
N ASN A 110 1.69 1.83 -3.61
CA ASN A 110 0.58 2.73 -3.89
C ASN A 110 0.80 4.12 -3.27
N LEU A 111 1.39 4.22 -2.07
CA LEU A 111 1.73 5.50 -1.45
C LEU A 111 2.74 6.29 -2.30
N LYS A 112 3.78 5.63 -2.81
CA LYS A 112 4.79 6.25 -3.70
C LYS A 112 4.14 6.87 -4.94
N ILE A 113 3.28 6.12 -5.64
CA ILE A 113 2.65 6.63 -6.87
C ILE A 113 1.57 7.69 -6.61
N MET A 114 0.96 7.67 -5.43
CA MET A 114 0.01 8.70 -4.99
C MET A 114 0.70 9.99 -4.56
N HIS A 115 1.96 9.94 -4.11
CA HIS A 115 2.65 11.06 -3.48
C HIS A 115 2.71 12.34 -4.35
N PRO A 116 2.96 12.29 -5.67
CA PRO A 116 2.90 13.49 -6.52
C PRO A 116 1.54 14.20 -6.53
N PHE A 117 0.46 13.50 -6.20
CA PHE A 117 -0.92 14.01 -6.24
C PHE A 117 -1.47 14.37 -4.86
N VAL A 118 -1.10 13.61 -3.83
CA VAL A 118 -1.60 13.75 -2.45
C VAL A 118 -0.45 13.65 -1.42
N PRO A 119 0.54 14.56 -1.47
CA PRO A 119 1.80 14.41 -0.74
C PRO A 119 1.64 14.41 0.78
N PHE A 120 0.74 15.25 1.33
CA PHE A 120 0.61 15.39 2.78
C PHE A 120 0.06 14.14 3.48
N VAL A 121 -0.96 13.49 2.91
CA VAL A 121 -1.53 12.28 3.53
C VAL A 121 -0.63 11.06 3.31
N THR A 122 -0.01 10.94 2.13
CA THR A 122 0.90 9.84 1.84
C THR A 122 2.15 9.91 2.71
N GLU A 123 2.70 11.12 2.92
CA GLU A 123 3.78 11.34 3.87
C GLU A 123 3.34 11.05 5.30
N ALA A 124 2.17 11.53 5.73
CA ALA A 124 1.67 11.24 7.08
C ALA A 124 1.53 9.73 7.34
N VAL A 125 1.03 8.97 6.38
CA VAL A 125 0.97 7.51 6.47
C VAL A 125 2.38 6.91 6.49
N TRP A 126 3.29 7.37 5.63
CA TRP A 126 4.66 6.88 5.61
C TRP A 126 5.37 7.08 6.95
N GLN A 127 5.15 8.23 7.60
CA GLN A 127 5.69 8.49 8.93
C GLN A 127 5.12 7.56 10.00
N GLU A 128 3.89 7.08 9.87
CA GLU A 128 3.37 6.00 10.75
C GLU A 128 4.11 4.68 10.50
N LEU A 129 4.43 4.35 9.23
CA LEU A 129 5.26 3.18 8.92
C LEU A 129 6.65 3.29 9.54
N VAL A 130 7.28 4.46 9.45
CA VAL A 130 8.61 4.72 10.03
C VAL A 130 8.60 4.56 11.54
N LYS A 131 7.57 5.08 12.23
CA LYS A 131 7.43 4.89 13.69
C LYS A 131 7.33 3.43 14.11
N LEU A 132 6.74 2.59 13.27
CA LEU A 132 6.58 1.16 13.48
C LEU A 132 7.78 0.33 12.97
N GLY A 133 8.82 0.97 12.41
CA GLY A 133 9.96 0.25 11.80
C GLY A 133 9.65 -0.44 10.47
N LEU A 134 8.50 -0.14 9.85
CA LEU A 134 8.06 -0.76 8.59
C LEU A 134 8.53 0.03 7.34
N ALA A 135 9.12 1.20 7.54
CA ALA A 135 9.74 2.02 6.50
C ALA A 135 10.87 2.87 7.10
N GLU A 136 11.65 3.50 6.23
CA GLU A 136 12.74 4.40 6.62
C GLU A 136 12.57 5.75 5.91
N GLY A 137 13.10 6.81 6.53
CA GLY A 137 13.20 8.14 5.93
C GLY A 137 11.87 8.85 5.66
N VAL A 138 11.85 9.65 4.60
CA VAL A 138 10.66 10.38 4.13
C VAL A 138 10.26 9.86 2.75
N LEU A 139 8.95 9.78 2.49
CA LEU A 139 8.45 9.27 1.21
C LEU A 139 8.90 10.14 0.03
N MET A 140 9.11 11.43 0.27
CA MET A 140 9.61 12.36 -0.74
C MET A 140 10.92 11.94 -1.40
N VAL A 141 11.75 11.14 -0.73
CA VAL A 141 13.05 10.64 -1.27
C VAL A 141 12.88 9.35 -2.07
N GLU A 142 11.72 8.69 -1.97
CA GLU A 142 11.42 7.36 -2.52
C GLU A 142 10.59 7.42 -3.82
N GLN A 143 10.69 8.51 -4.59
CA GLN A 143 9.87 8.75 -5.79
C GLN A 143 10.26 7.82 -6.96
N ILE A 144 9.24 7.49 -7.79
CA ILE A 144 9.33 6.63 -8.99
C ILE A 144 10.33 7.18 -10.00
#